data_AF-A0A9R1MPF5-F1
#
_entry.id   AF-A0A9R1MPF5-F1
#
_cell.length_a   1.000
_cell.length_b   1.000
_cell.length_c   1.000
_cell.angle_alpha   90.00
_cell.angle_beta   90.00
_cell.angle_gamma   90.00
#
_symmetry.space_group_name_H-M   'P 1'
#
loop_
_entity.id
_entity.type
_entity.pdbx_description
1 polymer ?
#
loop_
_entity_poly.entity_id
_entity_poly.type
_entity_poly.pdbx_seq_one_letter_code
_entity_poly.pdbx_strand_id
1 'polypeptide(L)'
;MYVTRPLSWYQADASAAAEVPPEGPGSGFLVVVDETGETARTHFWGLCVDREMRGLPFPQNRQLALRPSSGSDPIESVATAVDVVGAIADFATSSMPGRAPGLSKGPKMPDYTMLVPVVGQPLSSGRYYVVRADGKHRGKVSACSKEEDKTDLRWLGSYVNDVKPRAFDRSDLYQQVEVQQLPSNAFKAVAVAADGIPPHFLSSKSVLYPYPKSVCTLLYTLVCRTKSSISNSFIQLSLRKKGWKVNTMVSPKYQLTDDAQGVDSTLCCRMPDLGSLSIAERSSPAVVVGRWYVSFIFVKADGGRSLKDQFRRCTFYEMTMEQSWEQIYSHDNPGSKPAEVVVTATVRRSTALLDGASVVPQEVGGVVWFGSAVCLDMVVWERMKWELERGGWVAPGPGNGNEERVERVDRRDRLGQWHRFACYVLVERFVLKRMDGSLALTCVFRHTDKIKTKWL
;
A
#
# COMPACT_ATOMS: atom_id res chain seq x y z
N MET A 1 -6.45 5.49 0.18
CA MET A 1 -6.51 5.63 1.65
C MET A 1 -6.65 4.25 2.25
N TYR A 2 -5.64 3.77 2.98
CA TYR A 2 -5.77 2.55 3.75
C TYR A 2 -5.89 2.84 5.24
N VAL A 3 -6.92 2.30 5.87
CA VAL A 3 -7.05 2.29 7.34
C VAL A 3 -6.54 0.97 7.91
N THR A 4 -5.99 0.99 9.11
CA THR A 4 -5.43 -0.21 9.74
C THR A 4 -6.48 -0.95 10.56
N ARG A 5 -6.39 -2.29 10.54
CA ARG A 5 -7.20 -3.21 11.33
C ARG A 5 -6.30 -4.31 11.89
N PRO A 6 -6.38 -4.63 13.19
CA PRO A 6 -5.59 -5.70 13.78
C PRO A 6 -6.04 -7.06 13.24
N LEU A 7 -5.07 -7.97 13.03
CA LEU A 7 -5.36 -9.31 12.52
C LEU A 7 -6.12 -10.15 13.54
N SER A 8 -5.86 -9.96 14.84
CA SER A 8 -6.55 -10.65 15.93
C SER A 8 -8.07 -10.45 15.89
N TRP A 9 -8.55 -9.29 15.42
CA TRP A 9 -9.97 -9.01 15.28
C TRP A 9 -10.64 -9.96 14.27
N TYR A 10 -10.06 -10.15 13.09
CA TYR A 10 -10.60 -11.07 12.08
C TYR A 10 -10.49 -12.54 12.48
N GLN A 11 -9.52 -12.88 13.34
CA GLN A 11 -9.39 -14.23 13.89
C GLN A 11 -10.47 -14.54 14.92
N ALA A 12 -10.89 -13.53 15.69
CA ALA A 12 -11.99 -13.65 16.64
C ALA A 12 -13.35 -13.69 15.94
N ASP A 13 -13.52 -12.90 14.87
CA ASP A 13 -14.75 -12.85 14.09
C ASP A 13 -14.45 -12.76 12.58
N ALA A 14 -14.64 -13.87 11.88
CA ALA A 14 -14.43 -13.92 10.43
C ALA A 14 -15.42 -13.04 9.64
N SER A 15 -16.60 -12.74 10.20
CA SER A 15 -17.60 -11.89 9.55
C SER A 15 -17.17 -10.43 9.48
N ALA A 16 -16.27 -9.99 10.36
CA ALA A 16 -15.68 -8.65 10.33
C ALA A 16 -14.94 -8.36 9.01
N ALA A 17 -14.45 -9.38 8.29
CA ALA A 17 -13.84 -9.20 6.98
C ALA A 17 -14.84 -8.68 5.90
N ALA A 18 -16.15 -8.77 6.16
CA ALA A 18 -17.19 -8.20 5.31
C ALA A 18 -17.43 -6.71 5.53
N GLU A 19 -16.69 -6.05 6.44
CA GLU A 19 -16.73 -4.60 6.64
C GLU A 19 -16.56 -3.86 5.31
N VAL A 20 -17.47 -2.95 5.01
CA VAL A 20 -17.39 -2.09 3.83
C VAL A 20 -16.24 -1.09 4.04
N PRO A 21 -15.35 -0.89 3.04
CA PRO A 21 -14.30 0.11 3.15
C PRO A 21 -14.85 1.50 3.51
N PRO A 22 -14.04 2.36 4.15
CA PRO A 22 -14.45 3.73 4.43
C PRO A 22 -14.97 4.43 3.17
N GLU A 23 -15.89 5.37 3.31
CA GLU A 23 -16.46 6.08 2.16
C GLU A 23 -15.39 6.80 1.33
N GLY A 24 -15.66 6.97 0.04
CA GLY A 24 -14.81 7.69 -0.90
C GLY A 24 -13.93 6.79 -1.78
N PRO A 25 -13.44 7.33 -2.92
CA PRO A 25 -12.63 6.57 -3.86
C PRO A 25 -11.30 6.14 -3.22
N GLY A 26 -10.79 5.00 -3.68
CA GLY A 26 -9.47 4.53 -3.26
C GLY A 26 -9.33 4.14 -1.79
N SER A 27 -10.43 3.97 -1.05
CA SER A 27 -10.45 3.43 0.32
C SER A 27 -10.09 1.96 0.36
N GLY A 28 -9.48 1.50 1.46
CA GLY A 28 -9.30 0.09 1.73
C GLY A 28 -8.80 -0.15 3.15
N PHE A 29 -8.52 -1.42 3.44
CA PHE A 29 -7.99 -1.85 4.73
C PHE A 29 -6.56 -2.39 4.57
N LEU A 30 -5.72 -2.15 5.57
CA LEU A 30 -4.50 -2.89 5.80
C LEU A 30 -4.63 -3.66 7.11
N VAL A 31 -4.21 -4.92 7.06
CA VAL A 31 -4.27 -5.83 8.20
C VAL A 31 -2.89 -5.89 8.83
N VAL A 32 -2.84 -5.72 10.15
CA VAL A 32 -1.58 -5.62 10.89
C VAL A 32 -1.55 -6.74 11.92
N VAL A 33 -0.45 -7.50 11.98
CA VAL A 33 -0.20 -8.36 13.15
C VAL A 33 0.09 -7.46 14.34
N ASP A 34 -0.87 -7.41 15.24
CA ASP A 34 -0.84 -6.72 16.53
C ASP A 34 -0.11 -7.56 17.60
N GLU A 35 0.18 -6.96 18.75
CA GLU A 35 0.89 -7.63 19.85
C GLU A 35 0.16 -8.88 20.33
N THR A 36 -1.17 -8.83 20.47
CA THR A 36 -1.98 -10.00 20.84
C THR A 36 -1.85 -11.12 19.80
N GLY A 37 -1.87 -10.76 18.51
CA GLY A 37 -1.61 -11.70 17.42
C GLY A 37 -0.18 -12.28 17.41
N GLU A 38 0.82 -11.54 17.88
CA GLU A 38 2.18 -12.05 18.08
C GLU A 38 2.25 -13.04 19.25
N THR A 39 1.65 -12.70 20.40
CA THR A 39 1.63 -13.57 21.59
C THR A 39 0.85 -14.86 21.35
N ALA A 40 -0.32 -14.79 20.71
CA ALA A 40 -1.15 -15.97 20.40
C ALA A 40 -0.43 -16.98 19.50
N ARG A 41 0.56 -16.52 18.73
CA ARG A 41 1.41 -17.36 17.87
C ARG A 41 2.61 -17.95 18.60
N THR A 42 2.83 -17.62 19.85
CA THR A 42 3.92 -18.20 20.64
C THR A 42 3.50 -19.50 21.33
N HIS A 43 4.28 -20.55 21.15
CA HIS A 43 4.17 -21.85 21.79
C HIS A 43 5.39 -22.12 22.67
N PHE A 44 5.29 -23.11 23.55
CA PHE A 44 6.37 -23.52 24.46
C PHE A 44 6.95 -22.33 25.26
N TRP A 45 6.09 -21.59 25.97
CA TRP A 45 6.52 -20.51 26.88
C TRP A 45 7.32 -19.39 26.17
N GLY A 46 6.97 -19.08 24.91
CA GLY A 46 7.62 -18.02 24.13
C GLY A 46 8.80 -18.48 23.27
N LEU A 47 9.17 -19.76 23.30
CA LEU A 47 10.36 -20.28 22.60
C LEU A 47 10.13 -20.60 21.11
N CYS A 48 8.89 -20.91 20.72
CA CYS A 48 8.53 -21.27 19.35
C CYS A 48 7.42 -20.36 18.85
N VAL A 49 7.51 -19.84 17.62
CA VAL A 49 6.44 -19.02 17.02
C VAL A 49 5.81 -19.78 15.86
N ASP A 50 4.52 -20.10 15.93
CA ASP A 50 3.73 -20.56 14.78
C ASP A 50 3.54 -19.38 13.82
N ARG A 51 4.14 -19.51 12.64
CA ARG A 51 4.12 -18.49 11.60
C ARG A 51 3.19 -18.86 10.46
N GLU A 52 2.56 -20.03 10.50
CA GLU A 52 1.65 -20.49 9.46
C GLU A 52 0.34 -19.69 9.53
N MET A 53 -0.01 -19.02 8.44
CA MET A 53 -1.32 -18.41 8.27
C MET A 53 -2.32 -19.50 7.93
N ARG A 54 -3.32 -19.67 8.78
CA ARG A 54 -4.36 -20.69 8.61
C ARG A 54 -5.64 -20.15 7.96
N GLY A 55 -5.79 -18.83 7.87
CA GLY A 55 -6.96 -18.17 7.31
C GLY A 55 -6.68 -16.78 6.75
N LEU A 56 -7.71 -16.20 6.13
CA LEU A 56 -7.74 -14.81 5.63
C LEU A 56 -8.23 -13.86 6.73
N PRO A 57 -7.95 -12.55 6.64
CA PRO A 57 -7.09 -11.88 5.65
C PRO A 57 -5.59 -11.98 5.97
N PHE A 58 -4.71 -11.74 4.98
CA PHE A 58 -3.26 -11.71 5.21
C PHE A 58 -2.78 -10.39 5.79
N PRO A 59 -1.78 -10.37 6.70
CA PRO A 59 -1.20 -9.15 7.21
C PRO A 59 -0.26 -8.47 6.21
N GLN A 60 -0.23 -7.14 6.23
CA GLN A 60 0.63 -6.30 5.38
C GLN A 60 1.83 -5.71 6.11
N ASN A 61 1.89 -5.81 7.44
CA ASN A 61 3.08 -5.40 8.20
C ASN A 61 4.19 -6.49 8.23
N ARG A 62 3.96 -7.63 7.55
CA ARG A 62 4.90 -8.76 7.42
C ARG A 62 5.02 -9.18 5.96
N GLN A 63 6.19 -9.67 5.57
CA GLN A 63 6.34 -10.39 4.29
C GLN A 63 5.81 -11.83 4.41
N LEU A 64 5.35 -12.37 3.28
CA LEU A 64 4.77 -13.70 3.20
C LEU A 64 5.69 -14.62 2.38
N ALA A 65 5.99 -15.79 2.93
CA ALA A 65 6.65 -16.88 2.24
C ALA A 65 5.60 -17.91 1.81
N LEU A 66 5.46 -18.11 0.50
CA LEU A 66 4.51 -19.05 -0.08
C LEU A 66 5.17 -20.42 -0.24
N ARG A 67 4.49 -21.48 0.20
CA ARG A 67 4.97 -22.86 0.09
C ARG A 67 3.91 -23.75 -0.55
N PRO A 68 4.25 -24.61 -1.52
CA PRO A 68 3.32 -25.62 -2.01
C PRO A 68 2.84 -26.51 -0.86
N SER A 69 1.57 -26.92 -0.86
CA SER A 69 1.12 -27.97 0.05
C SER A 69 1.67 -29.32 -0.45
N SER A 70 2.91 -29.67 -0.10
CA SER A 70 3.43 -31.03 -0.31
C SER A 70 2.65 -31.98 0.61
N GLY A 71 2.12 -33.07 0.06
CA GLY A 71 1.64 -34.16 0.88
C GLY A 71 2.86 -34.88 1.43
N SER A 72 3.16 -34.64 2.71
CA SER A 72 4.12 -35.39 3.55
C SER A 72 5.39 -35.91 2.86
N ASP A 73 6.41 -35.06 2.71
CA ASP A 73 7.80 -35.52 2.62
C ASP A 73 8.51 -35.23 3.96
N PRO A 74 8.95 -36.25 4.73
CA PRO A 74 9.54 -36.08 6.07
C PRO A 74 10.85 -35.27 6.07
N ILE A 75 11.44 -35.04 4.90
CA ILE A 75 12.73 -34.36 4.74
C ILE A 75 12.56 -32.82 4.73
N GLU A 76 11.35 -32.30 4.49
CA GLU A 76 11.10 -30.85 4.46
C GLU A 76 10.92 -30.24 5.87
N SER A 77 10.59 -31.05 6.88
CA SER A 77 10.52 -30.64 8.29
C SER A 77 11.89 -30.14 8.81
N VAL A 78 12.96 -30.64 8.23
CA VAL A 78 14.35 -30.26 8.58
C VAL A 78 14.71 -28.90 7.98
N ALA A 79 14.12 -28.51 6.84
CA ALA A 79 14.39 -27.22 6.19
C ALA A 79 13.94 -26.03 7.04
N THR A 80 12.85 -26.18 7.80
CA THR A 80 12.40 -25.17 8.79
C THR A 80 13.40 -24.94 9.92
N ALA A 81 14.21 -25.94 10.27
CA ALA A 81 15.28 -25.78 11.26
C ALA A 81 16.52 -25.09 10.67
N VAL A 82 16.75 -25.22 9.35
CA VAL A 82 17.91 -24.63 8.65
C VAL A 82 17.74 -23.12 8.40
N ASP A 83 16.52 -22.61 8.25
CA ASP A 83 16.25 -21.16 8.13
C ASP A 83 16.68 -20.37 9.40
N VAL A 84 16.66 -21.01 10.57
CA VAL A 84 17.11 -20.41 11.85
C VAL A 84 18.64 -20.39 11.95
N VAL A 85 19.31 -21.43 11.43
CA VAL A 85 20.77 -21.54 11.46
C VAL A 85 21.42 -20.66 10.38
N GLY A 86 20.80 -20.50 9.21
CA GLY A 86 21.31 -19.64 8.13
C GLY A 86 21.42 -18.16 8.52
N ALA A 87 20.42 -17.64 9.26
CA ALA A 87 20.43 -16.26 9.75
C ALA A 87 21.51 -16.00 10.82
N ILE A 88 21.93 -17.03 11.56
CA ILE A 88 23.01 -16.96 12.56
C ILE A 88 24.38 -17.16 11.89
N ALA A 89 24.45 -18.00 10.85
CA ALA A 89 25.68 -18.29 10.10
C ALA A 89 26.17 -17.12 9.24
N ASP A 90 25.26 -16.29 8.73
CA ASP A 90 25.60 -15.07 7.99
C ASP A 90 26.19 -13.97 8.89
N PHE A 91 25.92 -14.00 10.20
CA PHE A 91 26.55 -13.10 11.18
C PHE A 91 27.96 -13.58 11.59
N ALA A 92 28.23 -14.89 11.53
CA ALA A 92 29.46 -15.50 12.02
C ALA A 92 30.59 -15.65 10.98
N THR A 93 30.33 -15.42 9.68
CA THR A 93 31.29 -15.76 8.60
C THR A 93 31.88 -14.57 7.85
N SER A 94 31.76 -13.33 8.37
CA SER A 94 32.40 -12.15 7.76
C SER A 94 33.94 -12.12 7.81
N SER A 95 34.60 -13.19 8.24
CA SER A 95 36.05 -13.22 8.44
C SER A 95 36.65 -14.60 8.11
N MET A 96 36.76 -14.97 6.84
CA MET A 96 37.84 -15.85 6.34
C MET A 96 37.93 -15.82 4.80
N PRO A 97 39.12 -15.63 4.19
CA PRO A 97 39.30 -15.73 2.75
C PRO A 97 39.66 -17.17 2.32
N GLY A 98 39.04 -17.64 1.23
CA GLY A 98 39.49 -18.79 0.46
C GLY A 98 38.52 -19.96 0.41
N ARG A 99 37.71 -20.04 -0.66
CA ARG A 99 37.13 -21.32 -1.11
C ARG A 99 36.94 -21.33 -2.63
N ALA A 100 37.43 -22.39 -3.26
CA ALA A 100 37.45 -22.60 -4.71
C ALA A 100 36.04 -22.79 -5.33
N PRO A 101 35.86 -22.50 -6.64
CA PRO A 101 34.55 -22.50 -7.28
C PRO A 101 34.18 -23.89 -7.82
N GLY A 102 33.10 -24.47 -7.31
CA GLY A 102 32.50 -25.68 -7.88
C GLY A 102 31.52 -26.36 -6.93
N LEU A 103 30.29 -26.55 -7.41
CA LEU A 103 29.22 -27.38 -6.82
C LEU A 103 28.41 -26.82 -5.62
N SER A 104 27.32 -26.15 -5.99
CA SER A 104 25.91 -26.43 -5.60
C SER A 104 25.16 -25.11 -5.55
N LYS A 105 24.16 -24.94 -6.42
CA LYS A 105 23.18 -23.88 -6.21
C LYS A 105 22.49 -24.24 -4.91
N GLY A 106 22.71 -23.46 -3.86
CA GLY A 106 22.02 -23.60 -2.59
C GLY A 106 20.50 -23.68 -2.78
N PRO A 107 19.76 -24.15 -1.77
CA PRO A 107 18.30 -24.27 -1.83
C PRO A 107 17.70 -22.98 -2.39
N LYS A 108 16.84 -23.12 -3.42
CA LYS A 108 16.17 -21.99 -4.06
C LYS A 108 15.39 -21.25 -2.97
N MET A 109 15.83 -20.04 -2.63
CA MET A 109 15.19 -19.18 -1.64
C MET A 109 13.68 -19.12 -1.89
N PRO A 110 12.84 -19.18 -0.84
CA PRO A 110 11.39 -19.14 -1.01
C PRO A 110 10.97 -17.82 -1.67
N ASP A 111 9.95 -17.89 -2.52
CA ASP A 111 9.41 -16.73 -3.19
C ASP A 111 8.69 -15.82 -2.17
N TYR A 112 9.35 -14.73 -1.77
CA TYR A 112 8.77 -13.76 -0.86
C TYR A 112 7.84 -12.82 -1.61
N THR A 113 6.63 -12.67 -1.07
CA THR A 113 5.59 -11.84 -1.67
C THR A 113 4.89 -10.99 -0.62
N MET A 114 4.25 -9.93 -1.09
CA MET A 114 3.38 -9.08 -0.31
C MET A 114 2.04 -9.00 -1.04
N LEU A 115 0.97 -9.31 -0.32
CA LEU A 115 -0.40 -9.26 -0.83
C LEU A 115 -1.02 -7.95 -0.38
N VAL A 116 -1.16 -7.00 -1.31
CA VAL A 116 -1.77 -5.69 -1.05
C VAL A 116 -3.26 -5.77 -1.36
N PRO A 117 -4.18 -5.55 -0.41
CA PRO A 117 -5.62 -5.60 -0.66
C PRO A 117 -6.05 -4.60 -1.72
N VAL A 118 -6.95 -5.01 -2.62
CA VAL A 118 -7.48 -4.11 -3.65
C VAL A 118 -8.37 -3.05 -3.01
N VAL A 119 -8.14 -1.77 -3.33
CA VAL A 119 -8.97 -0.65 -2.85
C VAL A 119 -10.40 -0.74 -3.38
N GLY A 120 -11.37 -0.29 -2.59
CA GLY A 120 -12.79 -0.27 -2.92
C GLY A 120 -13.48 -1.62 -2.75
N GLN A 121 -12.80 -2.62 -2.20
CA GLN A 121 -13.35 -3.95 -1.94
C GLN A 121 -13.21 -4.31 -0.45
N PRO A 122 -14.19 -5.02 0.14
CA PRO A 122 -14.05 -5.57 1.48
C PRO A 122 -12.98 -6.66 1.51
N LEU A 123 -12.39 -6.93 2.67
CA LEU A 123 -11.34 -7.96 2.81
C LEU A 123 -11.86 -9.38 2.54
N SER A 124 -13.16 -9.63 2.78
CA SER A 124 -13.87 -10.87 2.46
C SER A 124 -13.90 -11.20 0.97
N SER A 125 -13.70 -10.20 0.09
CA SER A 125 -13.52 -10.44 -1.33
C SER A 125 -12.27 -11.26 -1.65
N GLY A 126 -11.30 -11.31 -0.73
CA GLY A 126 -10.03 -12.02 -0.92
C GLY A 126 -9.19 -11.50 -2.08
N ARG A 127 -9.43 -10.28 -2.57
CA ARG A 127 -8.73 -9.71 -3.73
C ARG A 127 -7.47 -8.97 -3.35
N TYR A 128 -6.36 -9.34 -4.00
CA TYR A 128 -5.04 -8.77 -3.74
C TYR A 128 -4.26 -8.49 -5.02
N TYR A 129 -3.38 -7.48 -4.96
CA TYR A 129 -2.22 -7.35 -5.84
C TYR A 129 -1.04 -8.13 -5.25
N VAL A 130 -0.42 -8.99 -6.05
CA VAL A 130 0.71 -9.82 -5.60
C VAL A 130 2.03 -9.17 -5.96
N VAL A 131 2.61 -8.44 -5.01
CA VAL A 131 3.89 -7.76 -5.16
C VAL A 131 5.04 -8.72 -4.84
N ARG A 132 6.04 -8.80 -5.73
CA ARG A 132 7.27 -9.57 -5.48
C ARG A 132 8.15 -8.80 -4.49
N ALA A 133 8.48 -9.42 -3.36
CA ALA A 133 9.25 -8.77 -2.30
C ALA A 133 10.78 -8.90 -2.48
N ASP A 134 11.21 -9.82 -3.35
CA ASP A 134 12.60 -10.18 -3.53
C ASP A 134 13.00 -10.45 -5.00
N GLY A 135 14.25 -10.87 -5.20
CA GLY A 135 14.78 -11.22 -6.52
C GLY A 135 14.88 -10.07 -7.52
N LYS A 136 14.87 -10.45 -8.81
CA LYS A 136 14.97 -9.54 -9.97
C LYS A 136 13.71 -8.69 -10.17
N HIS A 137 12.56 -9.21 -9.75
CA HIS A 137 11.25 -8.60 -9.96
C HIS A 137 10.76 -7.83 -8.73
N ARG A 138 11.63 -7.55 -7.75
CA ARG A 138 11.26 -6.83 -6.52
C ARG A 138 10.51 -5.52 -6.82
N GLY A 139 9.40 -5.32 -6.12
CA GLY A 139 8.52 -4.16 -6.25
C GLY A 139 7.55 -4.22 -7.43
N LYS A 140 7.68 -5.22 -8.32
CA LYS A 140 6.76 -5.44 -9.44
C LYS A 140 5.58 -6.30 -9.02
N VAL A 141 4.46 -6.13 -9.72
CA VAL A 141 3.22 -6.88 -9.50
C VAL A 141 3.19 -8.07 -10.43
N SER A 142 2.82 -9.23 -9.89
CA SER A 142 2.65 -10.47 -10.66
C SER A 142 1.32 -10.40 -11.40
N ALA A 143 1.32 -10.85 -12.66
CA ALA A 143 0.13 -10.86 -13.50
C ALA A 143 -0.25 -12.29 -13.86
N CYS A 144 -1.54 -12.56 -13.97
CA CYS A 144 -2.08 -13.80 -14.50
C CYS A 144 -1.78 -13.90 -15.99
N SER A 145 -1.45 -15.10 -16.45
CA SER A 145 -1.30 -15.41 -17.87
C SER A 145 -2.67 -15.58 -18.52
N LYS A 146 -2.73 -15.52 -19.84
CA LYS A 146 -3.93 -15.81 -20.63
C LYS A 146 -3.78 -17.15 -21.36
N GLU A 147 -4.87 -17.59 -21.98
CA GLU A 147 -4.85 -18.75 -22.87
C GLU A 147 -3.85 -18.59 -24.03
N GLU A 148 -3.72 -17.37 -24.56
CA GLU A 148 -2.76 -17.03 -25.64
C GLU A 148 -1.28 -17.16 -25.22
N ASP A 149 -0.98 -17.13 -23.92
CA ASP A 149 0.39 -17.32 -23.40
C ASP A 149 0.77 -18.81 -23.32
N LYS A 150 -0.14 -19.71 -23.71
CA LYS A 150 0.16 -21.13 -23.84
C LYS A 150 1.07 -21.37 -25.03
N THR A 151 2.14 -22.10 -24.78
CA THR A 151 2.96 -22.66 -25.85
C THR A 151 2.53 -24.09 -26.08
N ASP A 152 2.04 -24.34 -27.29
CA ASP A 152 1.69 -25.68 -27.74
C ASP A 152 2.94 -26.42 -28.22
N LEU A 153 3.34 -27.45 -27.47
CA LEU A 153 4.33 -28.40 -27.93
C LEU A 153 3.63 -29.56 -28.60
N ARG A 154 3.90 -29.77 -29.90
CA ARG A 154 3.28 -30.78 -30.76
C ARG A 154 3.25 -32.21 -30.21
N TRP A 155 4.08 -32.55 -29.21
CA TRP A 155 4.18 -33.91 -28.65
C TRP A 155 4.02 -34.01 -27.11
N LEU A 156 3.90 -32.89 -26.38
CA LEU A 156 3.89 -32.85 -24.90
C LEU A 156 2.66 -32.14 -24.30
N GLY A 157 1.75 -31.68 -25.15
CA GLY A 157 0.62 -30.85 -24.74
C GLY A 157 0.98 -29.36 -24.64
N SER A 158 -0.01 -28.54 -24.30
CA SER A 158 0.11 -27.10 -24.11
C SER A 158 0.63 -26.78 -22.71
N TYR A 159 1.62 -25.88 -22.58
CA TYR A 159 2.06 -25.37 -21.27
C TYR A 159 1.93 -23.85 -21.18
N VAL A 160 1.52 -23.36 -20.01
CA VAL A 160 1.34 -21.91 -19.77
C VAL A 160 2.69 -21.32 -19.37
N ASN A 161 3.14 -20.27 -20.06
CA ASN A 161 4.27 -19.47 -19.58
C ASN A 161 3.75 -18.43 -18.60
N ASP A 162 4.31 -18.39 -17.40
CA ASP A 162 4.02 -17.32 -16.45
C ASP A 162 4.44 -15.97 -17.05
N VAL A 163 3.50 -15.02 -17.10
CA VAL A 163 3.80 -13.64 -17.48
C VAL A 163 4.78 -13.06 -16.45
N LYS A 164 5.85 -12.44 -16.93
CA LYS A 164 6.85 -11.83 -16.04
C LYS A 164 6.20 -10.69 -15.24
N PRO A 165 6.48 -10.58 -13.93
CA PRO A 165 5.97 -9.47 -13.13
C PRO A 165 6.36 -8.11 -13.74
N ARG A 166 5.38 -7.21 -13.79
CA ARG A 166 5.44 -5.91 -14.47
C ARG A 166 5.10 -4.75 -13.52
N ALA A 167 5.23 -3.52 -14.00
CA ALA A 167 4.88 -2.34 -13.20
C ALA A 167 3.38 -2.39 -12.84
N PHE A 168 3.04 -1.82 -11.68
CA PHE A 168 1.65 -1.70 -11.26
C PHE A 168 0.85 -0.95 -12.32
N ASP A 169 -0.29 -1.51 -12.69
CA ASP A 169 -1.29 -0.88 -13.55
C ASP A 169 -2.66 -1.19 -12.99
N ARG A 170 -3.38 -0.15 -12.56
CA ARG A 170 -4.72 -0.27 -11.98
C ARG A 170 -5.74 -0.83 -12.97
N SER A 171 -5.59 -0.53 -14.26
CA SER A 171 -6.54 -0.96 -15.30
C SER A 171 -6.36 -2.44 -15.69
N ASP A 172 -5.22 -3.02 -15.31
CA ASP A 172 -4.83 -4.38 -15.64
C ASP A 172 -5.46 -5.38 -14.67
N LEU A 173 -6.65 -5.89 -15.02
CA LEU A 173 -7.36 -6.91 -14.23
C LEU A 173 -6.56 -8.20 -14.02
N TYR A 174 -5.55 -8.50 -14.86
CA TYR A 174 -4.70 -9.67 -14.68
C TYR A 174 -3.72 -9.53 -13.51
N GLN A 175 -3.48 -8.31 -13.00
CA GLN A 175 -2.67 -8.09 -11.80
C GLN A 175 -3.44 -8.38 -10.49
N GLN A 176 -4.75 -8.59 -10.57
CA GLN A 176 -5.58 -8.90 -9.42
C GLN A 176 -5.84 -10.41 -9.31
N VAL A 177 -5.61 -10.95 -8.12
CA VAL A 177 -5.95 -12.35 -7.80
C VAL A 177 -6.93 -12.38 -6.64
N GLU A 178 -7.85 -13.32 -6.70
CA GLU A 178 -8.70 -13.71 -5.59
C GLU A 178 -8.08 -14.91 -4.88
N VAL A 179 -7.89 -14.82 -3.57
CA VAL A 179 -7.39 -15.92 -2.75
C VAL A 179 -8.56 -16.54 -1.98
N GLN A 180 -8.72 -17.84 -2.12
CA GLN A 180 -9.74 -18.64 -1.45
C GLN A 180 -9.08 -19.60 -0.46
N GLN A 181 -9.65 -19.70 0.74
CA GLN A 181 -9.22 -20.65 1.76
C GLN A 181 -9.81 -22.04 1.47
N LEU A 182 -8.99 -23.09 1.61
CA LEU A 182 -9.36 -24.48 1.47
C LEU A 182 -9.47 -25.15 2.86
N PRO A 183 -10.24 -26.25 3.00
CA PRO A 183 -10.41 -26.94 4.29
C PRO A 183 -9.11 -27.43 4.95
N SER A 184 -8.04 -27.61 4.18
CA SER A 184 -6.74 -28.09 4.67
C SER A 184 -5.84 -26.99 5.25
N ASN A 185 -6.39 -25.82 5.63
CA ASN A 185 -5.65 -24.59 5.94
C ASN A 185 -4.70 -24.15 4.80
N ALA A 186 -4.99 -24.58 3.58
CA ALA A 186 -4.26 -24.18 2.39
C ALA A 186 -5.06 -23.13 1.63
N PHE A 187 -4.41 -22.44 0.72
CA PHE A 187 -5.01 -21.40 -0.11
C PHE A 187 -4.95 -21.80 -1.57
N LYS A 188 -5.88 -21.25 -2.34
CA LYS A 188 -5.92 -21.34 -3.79
C LYS A 188 -6.08 -19.93 -4.35
N ALA A 189 -5.26 -19.57 -5.33
CA ALA A 189 -5.47 -18.35 -6.09
C ALA A 189 -6.36 -18.61 -7.31
N VAL A 190 -7.20 -17.65 -7.62
CA VAL A 190 -8.07 -17.58 -8.80
C VAL A 190 -7.83 -16.21 -9.44
N ALA A 191 -7.71 -16.17 -10.77
CA ALA A 191 -7.57 -14.89 -11.46
C ALA A 191 -8.90 -14.14 -11.41
N VAL A 192 -8.86 -12.82 -11.24
CA VAL A 192 -10.08 -12.00 -11.33
C VAL A 192 -10.55 -11.86 -12.78
N ALA A 193 -9.60 -11.84 -13.73
CA ALA A 193 -9.91 -11.92 -15.16
C ALA A 193 -10.49 -13.31 -15.52
N ALA A 194 -11.58 -13.33 -16.29
CA ALA A 194 -12.33 -14.56 -16.60
C ALA A 194 -11.51 -15.62 -17.36
N ASP A 195 -10.59 -15.17 -18.21
CA ASP A 195 -9.65 -15.99 -18.99
C ASP A 195 -8.25 -16.05 -18.35
N GLY A 196 -8.10 -15.50 -17.14
CA GLY A 196 -6.83 -15.41 -16.44
C GLY A 196 -6.42 -16.74 -15.79
N ILE A 197 -5.14 -17.06 -15.91
CA ILE A 197 -4.49 -18.21 -15.29
C ILE A 197 -3.49 -17.67 -14.26
N PRO A 198 -3.70 -17.92 -12.94
CA PRO A 198 -2.78 -17.45 -11.91
C PRO A 198 -1.35 -17.95 -12.14
N PRO A 199 -0.33 -17.15 -11.78
CA PRO A 199 1.07 -17.57 -11.84
C PRO A 199 1.30 -18.92 -11.16
N HIS A 200 2.24 -19.70 -11.68
CA HIS A 200 2.49 -21.06 -11.19
C HIS A 200 2.69 -21.14 -9.67
N PHE A 201 3.44 -20.20 -9.09
CA PHE A 201 3.73 -20.19 -7.66
C PHE A 201 2.49 -19.93 -6.77
N LEU A 202 1.39 -19.44 -7.35
CA LEU A 202 0.07 -19.28 -6.71
C LEU A 202 -0.92 -20.37 -7.15
N SER A 203 -0.58 -21.11 -8.21
CA SER A 203 -1.39 -22.19 -8.76
C SER A 203 -0.93 -23.51 -8.16
N SER A 204 -1.85 -24.25 -7.58
CA SER A 204 -1.57 -25.57 -7.02
C SER A 204 -1.82 -26.72 -8.01
N LYS A 205 -2.11 -26.39 -9.28
CA LYS A 205 -2.29 -27.38 -10.34
C LYS A 205 -0.94 -27.66 -10.99
N SER A 206 -0.64 -28.94 -11.17
CA SER A 206 0.23 -29.43 -12.23
C SER A 206 -0.43 -29.16 -13.59
N VAL A 207 -0.41 -27.90 -14.05
CA VAL A 207 -0.27 -27.67 -15.50
C VAL A 207 1.11 -28.22 -15.84
N LEU A 208 1.27 -28.95 -16.96
CA LEU A 208 2.55 -29.56 -17.34
C LEU A 208 3.60 -28.46 -17.55
N TYR A 209 4.35 -28.09 -16.50
CA TYR A 209 5.53 -27.22 -16.63
C TYR A 209 6.72 -28.07 -17.07
N PRO A 210 7.55 -27.58 -18.01
CA PRO A 210 8.65 -28.38 -18.54
C PRO A 210 9.67 -28.69 -17.44
N TYR A 211 9.93 -29.99 -17.24
CA TYR A 211 11.19 -30.42 -16.64
C TYR A 211 12.36 -29.94 -17.53
N PRO A 212 13.55 -29.67 -16.96
CA PRO A 212 14.72 -29.32 -17.76
C PRO A 212 14.97 -30.37 -18.84
N LYS A 213 15.33 -29.95 -20.05
CA LYS A 213 15.47 -30.80 -21.25
C LYS A 213 16.22 -32.11 -20.98
N SER A 214 17.22 -32.10 -20.09
CA SER A 214 18.00 -33.28 -19.69
C SER A 214 17.17 -34.40 -19.05
N VAL A 215 16.14 -34.05 -18.26
CA VAL A 215 15.27 -34.99 -17.55
C VAL A 215 14.22 -35.59 -18.49
N CYS A 216 13.71 -34.80 -19.45
CA CYS A 216 12.79 -35.30 -20.48
C CYS A 216 13.46 -36.35 -21.39
N THR A 217 14.73 -36.16 -21.76
CA THR A 217 15.48 -37.13 -22.59
C THR A 217 15.71 -38.45 -21.86
N LEU A 218 15.94 -38.40 -20.54
CA LEU A 218 16.12 -39.58 -19.68
C LEU A 218 14.81 -40.36 -19.48
N LEU A 219 13.70 -39.67 -19.23
CA LEU A 219 12.37 -40.29 -19.16
C LEU A 219 11.96 -40.93 -20.50
N TYR A 220 12.24 -40.25 -21.61
CA TYR A 220 11.95 -40.77 -22.95
C TYR A 220 12.80 -42.02 -23.27
N THR A 221 14.08 -42.02 -22.93
CA THR A 221 14.94 -43.21 -23.10
C THR A 221 14.56 -44.36 -22.18
N LEU A 222 14.03 -44.09 -20.98
CA LEU A 222 13.51 -45.12 -20.08
C LEU A 222 12.24 -45.76 -20.64
N VAL A 223 11.28 -44.94 -21.10
CA VAL A 223 9.98 -45.37 -21.64
C VAL A 223 10.16 -46.10 -22.98
N CYS A 224 11.05 -45.64 -23.86
CA CYS A 224 11.33 -46.33 -25.12
C CYS A 224 12.15 -47.63 -24.96
N ARG A 225 12.89 -47.80 -23.86
CA ARG A 225 13.64 -49.05 -23.58
C ARG A 225 12.76 -50.16 -23.01
N THR A 226 11.72 -49.82 -22.26
CA THR A 226 10.73 -50.79 -21.80
C THR A 226 9.63 -50.91 -22.85
N LYS A 227 9.84 -51.75 -23.88
CA LYS A 227 8.73 -52.31 -24.67
C LYS A 227 7.86 -53.15 -23.74
N SER A 228 7.00 -52.52 -22.98
CA SER A 228 6.00 -53.19 -22.17
C SER A 228 4.70 -52.46 -22.34
N SER A 229 3.71 -53.21 -22.81
CA SER A 229 2.30 -52.89 -22.82
C SER A 229 1.88 -52.41 -21.43
N ILE A 230 1.96 -51.10 -21.20
CA ILE A 230 1.27 -50.45 -20.10
C ILE A 230 0.06 -49.79 -20.75
N SER A 231 -1.10 -50.37 -20.48
CA SER A 231 -2.39 -49.87 -20.89
C SER A 231 -2.51 -48.38 -20.58
N ASN A 232 -3.19 -47.64 -21.45
CA ASN A 232 -3.60 -46.23 -21.32
C ASN A 232 -4.49 -45.93 -20.08
N SER A 233 -4.44 -46.76 -19.04
CA SER A 233 -5.21 -46.63 -17.80
C SER A 233 -4.42 -45.98 -16.65
N PHE A 234 -3.14 -45.68 -16.83
CA PHE A 234 -2.33 -44.93 -15.86
C PHE A 234 -2.04 -43.52 -16.40
N ILE A 235 -3.02 -42.62 -16.29
CA ILE A 235 -2.94 -41.16 -15.98
C ILE A 235 -4.40 -40.72 -15.73
N GLN A 236 -5.06 -41.32 -14.75
CA GLN A 236 -5.97 -40.54 -13.92
C GLN A 236 -5.19 -40.20 -12.66
N LEU A 237 -4.27 -39.23 -12.77
CA LEU A 237 -3.78 -38.54 -11.59
C LEU A 237 -5.01 -38.00 -10.87
N SER A 238 -5.33 -38.54 -9.70
CA SER A 238 -6.39 -38.01 -8.87
C SER A 238 -6.16 -36.50 -8.72
N LEU A 239 -7.08 -35.70 -9.23
CA LEU A 239 -7.11 -34.24 -9.12
C LEU A 239 -7.39 -33.86 -7.66
N ARG A 240 -6.54 -34.25 -6.72
CA ARG A 240 -6.52 -33.63 -5.40
C ARG A 240 -6.08 -32.20 -5.64
N LYS A 241 -7.00 -31.26 -5.45
CA LYS A 241 -6.72 -29.82 -5.42
C LYS A 241 -5.65 -29.61 -4.35
N LYS A 242 -4.37 -29.60 -4.75
CA LYS A 242 -3.30 -29.14 -3.85
C LYS A 242 -3.61 -27.66 -3.56
N GLY A 243 -3.07 -27.09 -2.50
CA GLY A 243 -3.11 -25.65 -2.27
C GLY A 243 -1.69 -25.15 -2.06
N TRP A 244 -1.57 -23.92 -1.57
CA TRP A 244 -0.32 -23.42 -1.00
C TRP A 244 -0.57 -22.99 0.45
N LYS A 245 0.45 -23.12 1.28
CA LYS A 245 0.48 -22.63 2.64
C LYS A 245 1.29 -21.35 2.68
N VAL A 246 1.08 -20.55 3.72
CA VAL A 246 1.70 -19.23 3.86
C VAL A 246 2.34 -19.13 5.23
N ASN A 247 3.58 -18.66 5.26
CA ASN A 247 4.23 -18.29 6.51
C ASN A 247 4.51 -16.79 6.56
N THR A 248 4.24 -16.17 7.70
CA THR A 248 4.66 -14.78 7.97
C THR A 248 6.12 -14.73 8.37
N MET A 249 6.86 -13.77 7.83
CA MET A 249 8.27 -13.57 8.15
C MET A 249 8.48 -12.77 9.44
N VAL A 250 9.60 -13.02 10.12
CA VAL A 250 10.04 -12.22 11.30
C VAL A 250 10.45 -10.82 10.88
N SER A 251 11.06 -10.71 9.71
CA SER A 251 11.57 -9.47 9.16
C SER A 251 11.41 -9.48 7.64
N PRO A 252 11.28 -8.30 7.01
CA PRO A 252 11.08 -7.01 7.65
C PRO A 252 9.70 -6.90 8.33
N LYS A 253 9.66 -6.26 9.50
CA LYS A 253 8.43 -5.81 10.15
C LYS A 253 8.24 -4.35 9.76
N TYR A 254 7.18 -4.04 9.03
CA TYR A 254 6.86 -2.66 8.67
C TYR A 254 6.19 -2.00 9.88
N GLN A 255 6.60 -0.77 10.21
CA GLN A 255 6.08 0.00 11.36
C GLN A 255 4.69 0.56 11.05
N LEU A 256 3.71 -0.31 10.84
CA LEU A 256 2.28 0.02 10.75
C LEU A 256 1.66 -0.15 12.14
N THR A 257 2.21 0.53 13.14
CA THR A 257 1.92 0.28 14.57
C THR A 257 0.84 1.20 15.13
N ASP A 258 0.35 2.15 14.35
CA ASP A 258 -0.67 3.08 14.78
C ASP A 258 -2.07 2.73 14.27
N ASP A 259 -3.07 3.20 15.00
CA ASP A 259 -4.48 3.08 14.66
C ASP A 259 -4.85 4.16 13.63
N ALA A 260 -4.32 4.04 12.42
CA ALA A 260 -4.69 4.89 11.30
C ALA A 260 -6.14 4.61 10.89
N GLN A 261 -7.09 5.37 11.46
CA GLN A 261 -8.53 5.21 11.25
C GLN A 261 -9.12 6.01 10.08
N GLY A 262 -8.28 6.72 9.31
CA GLY A 262 -8.74 7.61 8.24
C GLY A 262 -9.00 9.02 8.75
N VAL A 263 -10.00 9.70 8.17
CA VAL A 263 -10.37 11.07 8.54
C VAL A 263 -11.44 11.06 9.64
N ASP A 264 -11.18 11.77 10.74
CA ASP A 264 -12.18 12.08 11.75
C ASP A 264 -13.05 13.24 11.26
N SER A 265 -14.21 12.90 10.69
CA SER A 265 -15.16 13.89 10.17
C SER A 265 -15.66 14.84 11.25
N THR A 266 -15.83 14.38 12.50
CA THR A 266 -16.34 15.21 13.59
C THR A 266 -15.31 16.25 14.02
N LEU A 267 -14.04 15.89 14.04
CA LEU A 267 -12.94 16.79 14.35
C LEU A 267 -12.70 17.78 13.19
N CYS A 268 -12.72 17.27 11.96
CA CYS A 268 -12.59 18.06 10.74
C CYS A 268 -13.68 19.14 10.61
N CYS A 269 -14.95 18.80 10.91
CA CYS A 269 -16.07 19.75 10.88
C CYS A 269 -16.01 20.82 11.98
N ARG A 270 -15.40 20.52 13.14
CA ARG A 270 -15.26 21.47 14.25
C ARG A 270 -14.31 22.62 13.93
N MET A 271 -13.35 22.40 13.04
CA MET A 271 -12.23 23.30 12.70
C MET A 271 -11.32 23.62 13.91
N PRO A 272 -10.06 24.04 13.69
CA PRO A 272 -9.18 24.43 14.79
C PRO A 272 -9.72 25.62 15.57
N ASP A 273 -9.45 25.67 16.88
CA ASP A 273 -9.78 26.83 17.68
C ASP A 273 -8.89 28.04 17.29
N LEU A 274 -9.52 29.18 17.07
CA LEU A 274 -8.85 30.46 16.78
C LEU A 274 -8.78 31.35 18.04
N GLY A 275 -9.55 31.03 19.09
CA GLY A 275 -9.61 31.79 20.33
C GLY A 275 -8.27 31.83 21.05
N SER A 276 -7.58 30.69 21.12
CA SER A 276 -6.26 30.51 21.74
C SER A 276 -5.08 31.17 21.00
N LEU A 277 -5.23 31.51 19.72
CA LEU A 277 -4.14 32.08 18.92
C LEU A 277 -3.80 33.53 19.33
N SER A 278 -2.53 33.87 19.49
CA SER A 278 -2.16 35.29 19.58
C SER A 278 -2.30 35.96 18.21
N ILE A 279 -2.88 37.17 18.13
CA ILE A 279 -3.00 37.91 16.85
C ILE A 279 -1.62 38.24 16.23
N ALA A 280 -0.55 38.20 17.03
CA ALA A 280 0.82 38.35 16.53
C ALA A 280 1.26 37.14 15.66
N GLU A 281 0.66 35.97 15.89
CA GLU A 281 0.99 34.75 15.16
C GLU A 281 0.33 34.75 13.78
N ARG A 282 1.13 34.41 12.77
CA ARG A 282 0.69 34.34 11.37
C ARG A 282 -0.07 33.06 11.04
N SER A 283 0.02 32.03 11.89
CA SER A 283 -0.66 30.75 11.67
C SER A 283 -0.91 30.03 12.99
N SER A 284 -2.03 29.31 13.08
CA SER A 284 -2.28 28.42 14.21
C SER A 284 -1.44 27.16 14.15
N PRO A 285 -1.24 26.49 15.30
CA PRO A 285 -0.79 25.11 15.31
C PRO A 285 -1.66 24.25 14.39
N ALA A 286 -1.04 23.33 13.67
CA ALA A 286 -1.73 22.39 12.81
C ALA A 286 -2.35 21.27 13.66
N VAL A 287 -3.63 21.00 13.44
CA VAL A 287 -4.37 19.91 14.08
C VAL A 287 -4.51 18.77 13.08
N VAL A 288 -4.01 17.58 13.41
CA VAL A 288 -4.17 16.39 12.57
C VAL A 288 -5.61 15.90 12.68
N VAL A 289 -6.37 15.99 11.59
CA VAL A 289 -7.78 15.57 11.51
C VAL A 289 -7.97 14.23 10.82
N GLY A 290 -6.91 13.68 10.22
CA GLY A 290 -6.95 12.34 9.65
C GLY A 290 -5.57 11.74 9.45
N ARG A 291 -5.52 10.42 9.52
CA ARG A 291 -4.30 9.64 9.26
C ARG A 291 -4.63 8.33 8.57
N TRP A 292 -3.88 8.02 7.51
CA TRP A 292 -4.00 6.78 6.77
C TRP A 292 -2.69 6.41 6.08
N TYR A 293 -2.62 5.18 5.60
CA TYR A 293 -1.49 4.71 4.82
C TYR A 293 -1.76 4.72 3.32
N VAL A 294 -0.68 4.85 2.55
CA VAL A 294 -0.68 4.71 1.10
C VAL A 294 0.39 3.69 0.73
N SER A 295 0.02 2.65 -0.02
CA SER A 295 1.00 1.67 -0.50
C SER A 295 1.86 2.27 -1.61
N PHE A 296 3.14 1.88 -1.66
CA PHE A 296 4.09 2.30 -2.70
C PHE A 296 3.64 2.00 -4.13
N ILE A 297 2.72 1.05 -4.34
CA ILE A 297 2.18 0.80 -5.70
C ILE A 297 1.42 2.02 -6.25
N PHE A 298 0.89 2.89 -5.38
CA PHE A 298 0.16 4.10 -5.75
C PHE A 298 0.99 5.39 -5.66
N VAL A 299 2.25 5.29 -5.24
CA VAL A 299 3.14 6.44 -5.05
C VAL A 299 4.46 6.09 -5.70
N LYS A 300 4.91 6.91 -6.63
CA LYS A 300 6.29 6.86 -7.12
C LYS A 300 7.01 8.06 -6.53
N ALA A 301 7.88 7.85 -5.56
CA ALA A 301 8.71 8.89 -4.98
C ALA A 301 10.20 8.59 -5.24
N ASP A 302 11.04 9.63 -5.27
CA ASP A 302 12.50 9.59 -5.30
C ASP A 302 13.19 9.64 -6.69
N GLY A 303 12.63 10.42 -7.64
CA GLY A 303 13.41 11.08 -8.70
C GLY A 303 14.50 10.23 -9.38
N GLY A 304 14.10 9.18 -10.10
CA GLY A 304 15.01 8.36 -10.90
C GLY A 304 15.63 7.14 -10.20
N ARG A 305 15.38 6.92 -8.90
CA ARG A 305 15.80 5.69 -8.22
C ARG A 305 15.03 4.44 -8.70
N SER A 306 15.64 3.27 -8.51
CA SER A 306 15.02 2.02 -8.93
C SER A 306 13.81 1.67 -8.05
N LEU A 307 12.76 1.13 -8.65
CA LEU A 307 11.57 0.62 -7.95
C LEU A 307 11.93 -0.36 -6.81
N LYS A 308 13.04 -1.10 -7.00
CA LYS A 308 13.57 -2.04 -6.02
C LYS A 308 14.00 -1.35 -4.72
N ASP A 309 14.61 -0.18 -4.83
CA ASP A 309 15.10 0.60 -3.69
C ASP A 309 13.92 1.29 -2.98
N GLN A 310 12.97 1.81 -3.75
CA GLN A 310 11.74 2.38 -3.22
C GLN A 310 10.97 1.34 -2.39
N PHE A 311 10.75 0.14 -2.94
CA PHE A 311 10.06 -0.94 -2.22
C PHE A 311 10.79 -1.35 -0.92
N ARG A 312 12.12 -1.27 -0.88
CA ARG A 312 12.89 -1.59 0.33
C ARG A 312 12.70 -0.57 1.44
N ARG A 313 12.62 0.72 1.09
CA ARG A 313 12.62 1.83 2.05
C ARG A 313 11.24 2.34 2.39
N CYS A 314 10.31 2.28 1.44
CA CYS A 314 9.05 2.98 1.47
C CYS A 314 7.93 2.07 0.94
N THR A 315 7.78 0.87 1.51
CA THR A 315 6.66 -0.05 1.20
C THR A 315 5.31 0.63 1.39
N PHE A 316 5.24 1.49 2.40
CA PHE A 316 4.09 2.34 2.72
C PHE A 316 4.56 3.78 2.91
N TYR A 317 3.60 4.69 2.82
CA TYR A 317 3.75 6.09 3.17
C TYR A 317 2.65 6.43 4.16
N GLU A 318 2.98 7.24 5.16
CA GLU A 318 1.99 7.85 6.04
C GLU A 318 1.44 9.10 5.36
N MET A 319 0.12 9.24 5.33
CA MET A 319 -0.54 10.46 4.90
C MET A 319 -1.32 11.02 6.08
N THR A 320 -1.07 12.28 6.43
CA THR A 320 -1.87 13.03 7.39
C THR A 320 -2.65 14.14 6.69
N MET A 321 -3.87 14.37 7.16
CA MET A 321 -4.66 15.56 6.84
C MET A 321 -4.63 16.48 8.05
N GLU A 322 -4.17 17.71 7.85
CA GLU A 322 -3.99 18.69 8.91
C GLU A 322 -4.80 19.95 8.62
N GLN A 323 -5.41 20.52 9.65
CA GLN A 323 -6.13 21.80 9.58
C GLN A 323 -5.40 22.86 10.40
N SER A 324 -5.30 24.07 9.86
CA SER A 324 -4.84 25.25 10.61
C SER A 324 -5.48 26.53 10.07
N TRP A 325 -5.35 27.61 10.82
CA TRP A 325 -5.66 28.96 10.35
C TRP A 325 -4.37 29.64 9.86
N GLU A 326 -4.40 30.29 8.69
CA GLU A 326 -3.31 31.14 8.18
C GLU A 326 -3.80 32.59 8.04
N GLN A 327 -3.00 33.55 8.50
CA GLN A 327 -3.30 34.97 8.37
C GLN A 327 -3.12 35.41 6.90
N ILE A 328 -4.17 36.00 6.34
CA ILE A 328 -4.16 36.56 4.98
C ILE A 328 -4.11 38.08 4.97
N TYR A 329 -4.48 38.73 6.08
CA TYR A 329 -4.48 40.18 6.22
C TYR A 329 -4.37 40.58 7.69
N SER A 330 -3.69 41.69 7.93
CA SER A 330 -3.63 42.33 9.25
C SER A 330 -3.65 43.84 9.11
N HIS A 331 -4.20 44.51 10.13
CA HIS A 331 -4.30 45.96 10.18
C HIS A 331 -4.10 46.46 11.60
N ASP A 332 -3.15 47.35 11.79
CA ASP A 332 -2.97 48.05 13.07
C ASP A 332 -3.71 49.39 13.01
N ASN A 333 -4.41 49.74 14.10
CA ASN A 333 -5.12 51.00 14.24
C ASN A 333 -4.40 51.92 15.22
N PRO A 334 -3.81 53.03 14.74
CA PRO A 334 -3.15 54.00 15.61
C PRO A 334 -4.13 54.88 16.42
N GLY A 335 -5.40 54.49 16.53
CA GLY A 335 -6.39 55.17 17.39
C GLY A 335 -7.33 56.14 16.67
N SER A 336 -7.50 56.04 15.35
CA SER A 336 -8.24 57.06 14.56
C SER A 336 -9.29 56.50 13.59
N LYS A 337 -9.42 55.19 13.42
CA LYS A 337 -10.27 54.61 12.37
C LYS A 337 -11.67 54.21 12.85
N PRO A 338 -12.68 54.26 11.95
CA PRO A 338 -14.01 53.75 12.23
C PRO A 338 -13.97 52.26 12.62
N ALA A 339 -15.06 51.77 13.21
CA ALA A 339 -15.24 50.35 13.56
C ALA A 339 -15.41 49.43 12.33
N GLU A 340 -14.75 49.76 11.22
CA GLU A 340 -14.86 49.12 9.91
C GLU A 340 -13.48 48.97 9.27
N VAL A 341 -13.15 47.76 8.85
CA VAL A 341 -11.89 47.42 8.16
C VAL A 341 -12.21 46.80 6.81
N VAL A 342 -11.70 47.41 5.74
CA VAL A 342 -11.74 46.85 4.39
C VAL A 342 -10.55 45.91 4.22
N VAL A 343 -10.84 44.63 4.04
CA VAL A 343 -9.86 43.57 3.79
C VAL A 343 -9.72 43.39 2.29
N THR A 344 -8.50 43.51 1.79
CA THR A 344 -8.14 43.20 0.42
C THR A 344 -6.89 42.32 0.44
N ALA A 345 -7.04 41.05 0.09
CA ALA A 345 -5.95 40.08 0.06
C ALA A 345 -6.05 39.16 -1.14
N THR A 346 -4.92 38.87 -1.81
CA THR A 346 -4.87 37.86 -2.87
C THR A 346 -4.39 36.55 -2.26
N VAL A 347 -5.21 35.50 -2.36
CA VAL A 347 -4.94 34.20 -1.76
C VAL A 347 -4.71 33.17 -2.86
N ARG A 348 -3.56 32.50 -2.81
CA ARG A 348 -3.28 31.33 -3.65
C ARG A 348 -3.98 30.10 -3.07
N ARG A 349 -4.97 29.56 -3.79
CA ARG A 349 -5.90 28.55 -3.27
C ARG A 349 -5.27 27.17 -3.10
N SER A 350 -4.32 26.81 -3.94
CA SER A 350 -3.60 25.54 -3.84
C SER A 350 -2.09 25.70 -4.02
N THR A 351 -1.31 24.96 -3.25
CA THR A 351 0.16 24.93 -3.37
C THR A 351 0.64 23.52 -3.09
N ALA A 352 1.46 22.96 -3.98
CA ALA A 352 2.16 21.71 -3.71
C ALA A 352 3.63 22.03 -3.42
N LEU A 353 4.19 21.36 -2.41
CA LEU A 353 5.55 21.53 -1.93
C LEU A 353 6.27 20.17 -1.98
N LEU A 354 7.35 20.11 -2.73
CA LEU A 354 8.27 18.98 -2.80
C LEU A 354 9.55 19.37 -2.08
N ASP A 355 9.87 18.71 -0.96
CA ASP A 355 11.03 19.03 -0.11
C ASP A 355 11.12 20.54 0.25
N GLY A 356 9.95 21.19 0.42
CA GLY A 356 9.83 22.63 0.72
C GLY A 356 9.81 23.55 -0.50
N ALA A 357 10.11 23.06 -1.70
CA ALA A 357 10.04 23.83 -2.93
C ALA A 357 8.64 23.77 -3.57
N SER A 358 8.11 24.92 -3.99
CA SER A 358 6.81 24.99 -4.67
C SER A 358 6.86 24.35 -6.05
N VAL A 359 5.94 23.44 -6.31
CA VAL A 359 5.80 22.72 -7.59
C VAL A 359 4.36 22.81 -8.10
N VAL A 360 4.21 22.74 -9.43
CA VAL A 360 2.89 22.71 -10.08
C VAL A 360 2.52 21.24 -10.33
N PRO A 361 1.36 20.78 -9.82
CA PRO A 361 0.86 19.44 -10.14
C PRO A 361 0.51 19.33 -11.62
N GLN A 362 0.93 18.24 -12.28
CA GLN A 362 0.62 17.96 -13.68
C GLN A 362 -0.04 16.59 -13.82
N GLU A 363 -1.29 16.57 -14.27
CA GLU A 363 -2.03 15.34 -14.52
C GLU A 363 -1.69 14.80 -15.92
N VAL A 364 -1.12 13.59 -15.99
CA VAL A 364 -0.72 12.95 -17.25
C VAL A 364 -0.96 11.44 -17.14
N GLY A 365 -1.82 10.89 -18.01
CA GLY A 365 -1.95 9.44 -18.17
C GLY A 365 -2.43 8.70 -16.92
N GLY A 366 -3.39 9.26 -16.18
CA GLY A 366 -3.97 8.61 -14.99
C GLY A 366 -3.10 8.69 -13.73
N VAL A 367 -2.11 9.58 -13.72
CA VAL A 367 -1.31 9.93 -12.54
C VAL A 367 -1.09 11.44 -12.46
N VAL A 368 -0.75 11.94 -11.26
CA VAL A 368 -0.40 13.35 -11.02
C VAL A 368 1.07 13.46 -10.62
N TRP A 369 1.82 14.22 -11.42
CA TRP A 369 3.23 14.50 -11.22
C TRP A 369 3.43 15.79 -10.42
N PHE A 370 4.33 15.74 -9.45
CA PHE A 370 4.78 16.87 -8.64
C PHE A 370 6.25 17.10 -8.95
N GLY A 371 6.51 17.97 -9.93
CA GLY A 371 7.81 18.05 -10.58
C GLY A 371 8.20 16.73 -11.23
N SER A 372 9.48 16.38 -11.21
CA SER A 372 10.01 15.13 -11.78
C SER A 372 10.22 14.01 -10.75
N ALA A 373 9.96 14.27 -9.47
CA ALA A 373 10.42 13.42 -8.38
C ALA A 373 9.33 12.56 -7.74
N VAL A 374 8.11 13.10 -7.61
CA VAL A 374 6.98 12.43 -6.95
C VAL A 374 5.79 12.36 -7.89
N CYS A 375 5.13 11.22 -7.90
CA CYS A 375 3.94 10.94 -8.68
C CYS A 375 2.94 10.19 -7.80
N LEU A 376 1.69 10.64 -7.82
CA LEU A 376 0.57 9.98 -7.17
C LEU A 376 -0.32 9.36 -8.24
N ASP A 377 -0.70 8.10 -8.02
CA ASP A 377 -1.76 7.47 -8.79
C ASP A 377 -3.08 8.24 -8.60
N MET A 378 -3.91 8.34 -9.65
CA MET A 378 -5.17 9.08 -9.57
C MET A 378 -6.09 8.60 -8.44
N VAL A 379 -5.98 7.35 -8.01
CA VAL A 379 -6.71 6.83 -6.84
C VAL A 379 -6.44 7.62 -5.57
N VAL A 380 -5.18 8.03 -5.37
CA VAL A 380 -4.78 8.81 -4.19
C VAL A 380 -5.21 10.25 -4.37
N TRP A 381 -5.05 10.79 -5.58
CA TRP A 381 -5.41 12.18 -5.89
C TRP A 381 -6.91 12.45 -5.83
N GLU A 382 -7.73 11.57 -6.43
CA GLU A 382 -9.19 11.63 -6.35
C GLU A 382 -9.67 11.49 -4.91
N ARG A 383 -8.99 10.66 -4.11
CA ARG A 383 -9.29 10.60 -2.67
C ARG A 383 -8.98 11.94 -1.97
N MET A 384 -7.84 12.56 -2.24
CA MET A 384 -7.55 13.87 -1.66
C MET A 384 -8.61 14.92 -2.05
N LYS A 385 -9.00 14.96 -3.33
CA LYS A 385 -10.08 15.83 -3.82
C LYS A 385 -11.42 15.54 -3.13
N TRP A 386 -11.77 14.27 -2.96
CA TRP A 386 -13.01 13.86 -2.29
C TRP A 386 -13.11 14.38 -0.85
N GLU A 387 -12.02 14.30 -0.08
CA GLU A 387 -12.01 14.83 1.30
C GLU A 387 -12.11 16.36 1.33
N LEU A 388 -11.45 17.04 0.37
CA LEU A 388 -11.53 18.50 0.20
C LEU A 388 -12.95 18.95 -0.14
N GLU A 389 -13.60 18.29 -1.10
CA GLU A 389 -14.96 18.60 -1.55
C GLU A 389 -15.99 18.35 -0.45
N ARG A 390 -15.84 17.26 0.32
CA ARG A 390 -16.60 17.04 1.57
C ARG A 390 -16.39 18.16 2.58
N GLY A 391 -15.17 18.68 2.64
CA GLY A 391 -14.82 19.86 3.43
C GLY A 391 -15.36 21.16 2.85
N GLY A 392 -16.03 21.18 1.69
CA GLY A 392 -16.53 22.39 1.04
C GLY A 392 -15.52 23.13 0.17
N TRP A 393 -14.31 22.59 -0.01
CA TRP A 393 -13.35 23.18 -0.93
C TRP A 393 -13.72 22.85 -2.38
N VAL A 394 -13.95 23.89 -3.19
CA VAL A 394 -14.26 23.73 -4.62
C VAL A 394 -13.05 24.12 -5.45
N ALA A 395 -12.62 23.24 -6.36
CA ALA A 395 -11.53 23.55 -7.27
C ALA A 395 -11.84 24.78 -8.15
N PRO A 396 -10.84 25.59 -8.55
CA PRO A 396 -11.05 26.68 -9.50
C PRO A 396 -11.68 26.15 -10.79
N GLY A 397 -12.71 26.84 -11.30
CA GLY A 397 -13.33 26.50 -12.58
C GLY A 397 -12.35 26.61 -13.75
N PRO A 398 -12.61 25.92 -14.88
CA PRO A 398 -11.77 26.02 -16.06
C PRO A 398 -11.63 27.48 -16.52
N GLY A 399 -10.40 27.98 -16.60
CA GLY A 399 -10.10 29.38 -16.94
C GLY A 399 -9.90 30.32 -15.74
N ASN A 400 -10.28 29.91 -14.52
CA ASN A 400 -9.95 30.66 -13.31
C ASN A 400 -8.52 30.34 -12.85
N GLY A 401 -7.78 31.39 -12.50
CA GLY A 401 -6.45 31.25 -11.92
C GLY A 401 -6.48 30.58 -10.54
N ASN A 402 -5.32 30.10 -10.09
CA ASN A 402 -5.14 29.58 -8.73
C ASN A 402 -5.08 30.69 -7.66
N GLU A 403 -5.25 31.95 -8.06
CA GLU A 403 -5.27 33.12 -7.20
C GLU A 403 -6.68 33.68 -7.15
N GLU A 404 -7.15 33.95 -5.95
CA GLU A 404 -8.46 34.53 -5.70
C GLU A 404 -8.31 35.78 -4.83
N ARG A 405 -8.95 36.87 -5.25
CA ARG A 405 -8.93 38.13 -4.50
C ARG A 405 -10.07 38.12 -3.50
N VAL A 406 -9.72 38.09 -2.21
CA VAL A 406 -10.65 38.23 -1.10
C VAL A 406 -10.84 39.71 -0.81
N GLU A 407 -12.04 40.20 -1.10
CA GLU A 407 -12.48 41.54 -0.74
C GLU A 407 -13.68 41.45 0.19
N ARG A 408 -13.55 42.01 1.38
CA ARG A 408 -14.63 42.04 2.37
C ARG A 408 -14.50 43.22 3.29
N VAL A 409 -15.62 43.57 3.90
CA VAL A 409 -15.68 44.63 4.90
C VAL A 409 -16.10 43.97 6.21
N ASP A 410 -15.25 44.11 7.22
CA ASP A 410 -15.53 43.58 8.56
C ASP A 410 -15.85 44.76 9.48
N ARG A 411 -16.97 44.68 10.19
CA ARG A 411 -17.42 45.70 11.15
C ARG A 411 -17.37 45.13 12.56
N ARG A 412 -16.93 45.94 13.52
CA ARG A 412 -16.87 45.55 14.94
C ARG A 412 -18.18 45.91 15.62
N ASP A 413 -18.91 44.90 16.12
CA ASP A 413 -20.19 45.11 16.81
C ASP A 413 -20.05 45.65 18.25
N ARG A 414 -18.89 45.42 18.90
CA ARG A 414 -18.67 45.82 20.30
C ARG A 414 -18.10 47.23 20.41
N LEU A 415 -18.73 48.04 21.27
CA LEU A 415 -18.25 49.36 21.68
C LEU A 415 -16.91 49.22 22.43
N GLY A 416 -15.85 49.80 21.89
CA GLY A 416 -14.52 49.81 22.51
C GLY A 416 -13.42 50.17 21.52
N GLN A 417 -12.32 50.76 22.00
CA GLN A 417 -11.12 50.99 21.19
C GLN A 417 -10.53 49.64 20.77
N TRP A 418 -9.99 49.57 19.56
CA TRP A 418 -9.20 48.44 19.06
C TRP A 418 -7.90 48.98 18.50
N HIS A 419 -6.85 48.19 18.59
CA HIS A 419 -5.51 48.53 18.12
C HIS A 419 -5.02 47.57 17.04
N ARG A 420 -5.62 46.37 16.91
CA ARG A 420 -5.24 45.42 15.86
C ARG A 420 -6.39 44.56 15.36
N PHE A 421 -6.41 44.35 14.05
CA PHE A 421 -7.32 43.48 13.33
C PHE A 421 -6.51 42.44 12.56
N ALA A 422 -6.98 41.20 12.53
CA ALA A 422 -6.41 40.13 11.72
C ALA A 422 -7.50 39.26 11.08
N CYS A 423 -7.23 38.84 9.86
CA CYS A 423 -8.10 37.99 9.05
C CYS A 423 -7.37 36.68 8.72
N TYR A 424 -8.04 35.56 8.97
CA TYR A 424 -7.49 34.22 8.83
C TYR A 424 -8.35 33.38 7.89
N VAL A 425 -7.70 32.54 7.10
CA VAL A 425 -8.33 31.56 6.21
C VAL A 425 -8.09 30.14 6.74
N LEU A 426 -9.07 29.25 6.61
CA LEU A 426 -8.86 27.83 6.92
C LEU A 426 -7.94 27.21 5.86
N VAL A 427 -6.94 26.48 6.32
CA VAL A 427 -5.96 25.79 5.48
C VAL A 427 -5.96 24.31 5.82
N GLU A 428 -6.12 23.49 4.78
CA GLU A 428 -6.02 22.04 4.85
C GLU A 428 -4.73 21.58 4.16
N ARG A 429 -3.96 20.74 4.85
CA ARG A 429 -2.68 20.22 4.36
C ARG A 429 -2.72 18.70 4.32
N PHE A 430 -2.39 18.14 3.16
CA PHE A 430 -2.08 16.73 3.02
C PHE A 430 -0.57 16.58 3.08
N VAL A 431 -0.07 15.87 4.08
CA VAL A 431 1.36 15.67 4.31
C VAL A 431 1.67 14.19 4.10
N LEU A 432 2.41 13.89 3.04
CA LEU A 432 2.86 12.54 2.70
C LEU A 432 4.28 12.34 3.23
N LYS A 433 4.44 11.43 4.19
CA LYS A 433 5.72 11.07 4.79
C LYS A 433 6.13 9.66 4.41
N ARG A 434 7.44 9.46 4.24
CA ARG A 434 8.05 8.13 4.14
C ARG A 434 8.05 7.47 5.52
N MET A 435 8.17 6.15 5.58
CA MET A 435 8.24 5.43 6.87
C MET A 435 9.46 5.79 7.72
N ASP A 436 10.51 6.41 7.16
CA ASP A 436 11.66 6.94 7.91
C ASP A 436 11.38 8.33 8.53
N GLY A 437 10.16 8.85 8.41
CA GLY A 437 9.73 10.15 8.90
C GLY A 437 10.05 11.32 7.97
N SER A 438 10.81 11.09 6.89
CA SER A 438 11.12 12.16 5.93
C SER A 438 9.90 12.57 5.11
N LEU A 439 9.79 13.86 4.84
CA LEU A 439 8.70 14.42 4.04
C LEU A 439 8.89 14.07 2.56
N ALA A 440 7.84 13.59 1.89
CA ALA A 440 7.84 13.32 0.46
C ALA A 440 7.08 14.40 -0.34
N LEU A 441 5.93 14.84 0.16
CA LEU A 441 5.08 15.82 -0.51
C LEU A 441 4.15 16.50 0.51
N THR A 442 3.95 17.81 0.38
CA THR A 442 2.89 18.53 1.08
C THR A 442 1.99 19.24 0.07
N CYS A 443 0.69 18.99 0.12
CA CYS A 443 -0.30 19.76 -0.66
C CYS A 443 -1.12 20.63 0.29
N VAL A 444 -1.16 21.92 0.03
CA VAL A 444 -1.81 22.95 0.85
C VAL A 444 -3.00 23.52 0.08
N PHE A 445 -4.16 23.54 0.72
CA PHE A 445 -5.42 24.03 0.16
C PHE A 445 -6.03 25.09 1.08
N ARG A 446 -6.35 26.25 0.53
CA ARG A 446 -6.93 27.38 1.27
C ARG A 446 -8.41 27.55 0.90
N HIS A 447 -9.26 27.59 1.91
CA HIS A 447 -10.72 27.71 1.80
C HIS A 447 -11.13 29.19 1.88
N THR A 448 -11.19 29.88 0.75
CA THR A 448 -11.50 31.33 0.69
C THR A 448 -12.93 31.66 1.13
N ASP A 449 -13.81 30.66 1.18
CA ASP A 449 -15.15 30.69 1.74
C ASP A 449 -15.17 30.57 3.29
N LYS A 450 -14.10 30.05 3.90
CA LYS A 450 -13.98 29.86 5.35
C LYS A 450 -12.97 30.82 5.95
N ILE A 451 -13.48 32.01 6.29
CA ILE A 451 -12.69 33.09 6.86
C ILE A 451 -13.19 33.43 8.27
N LYS A 452 -12.25 33.65 9.18
CA LYS A 452 -12.51 34.17 10.52
C LYS A 452 -11.69 35.43 10.77
N THR A 453 -12.23 36.34 11.57
CA THR A 453 -11.56 37.58 11.94
C THR A 453 -11.35 37.65 13.46
N LYS A 454 -10.34 38.40 13.87
CA LYS A 454 -10.04 38.65 15.28
C LYS A 454 -9.73 40.12 15.49
N TRP A 455 -10.33 40.69 16.53
CA TRP A 455 -10.20 42.09 16.92
C TRP A 455 -9.60 42.15 18.32
N LEU A 456 -8.53 42.93 18.48
CA LEU A 456 -7.93 43.28 19.77
C LEU A 456 -8.24 44.74 20.10
#